data_AF-A0A8I3NMM1-F1
#
_entry.id   AF-A0A8I3NMM1-F1
#
_cell.length_a   1.000
_cell.length_b   1.000
_cell.length_c   1.000
_cell.angle_alpha   90.00
_cell.angle_beta   90.00
_cell.angle_gamma   90.00
#
_symmetry.space_group_name_H-M   'P 1'
#
loop_
_entity.id
_entity.type
_entity.pdbx_description
1 polymer ?
#
loop_
_entity_poly.entity_id
_entity_poly.type
_entity_poly.pdbx_seq_one_letter_code
_entity_poly.pdbx_strand_id
1 'polypeptide(L)'
;MADEIAKAQAARPGGNTIFGKIIRKEIPAKIILEDDQCLAFHDISPQAPTHFLVIPKKHISQISVAEDDDESLLGHLMIVGKKCAADLGLKKG
;
A
#
# COMPACT_ATOMS: atom_id res chain seq x y z
N MET A 1 -6.80 -15.98 5.11
CA MET A 1 -5.78 -15.15 4.41
C MET A 1 -5.13 -15.88 3.24
N ALA A 2 -4.82 -17.18 3.35
CA ALA A 2 -4.27 -17.97 2.23
C ALA A 2 -5.12 -17.92 0.93
N ASP A 3 -6.45 -17.98 1.04
CA ASP A 3 -7.36 -17.87 -0.11
C ASP A 3 -7.26 -16.51 -0.83
N GLU A 4 -7.14 -15.40 -0.08
CA GLU A 4 -6.99 -14.07 -0.68
C GLU A 4 -5.61 -13.87 -1.31
N ILE A 5 -4.56 -14.55 -0.81
CA ILE A 5 -3.23 -14.57 -1.44
C ILE A 5 -3.31 -15.24 -2.81
N ALA A 6 -3.97 -16.40 -2.90
CA ALA A 6 -4.16 -17.10 -4.17
C ALA A 6 -4.97 -16.25 -5.18
N LYS A 7 -6.04 -15.60 -4.72
CA LYS A 7 -6.83 -14.67 -5.57
C LYS A 7 -6.01 -13.48 -6.04
N ALA A 8 -5.14 -12.93 -5.19
CA ALA A 8 -4.28 -11.82 -5.57
C ALA A 8 -3.30 -12.21 -6.69
N GLN A 9 -2.76 -13.44 -6.65
CA GLN A 9 -1.85 -13.96 -7.69
C GLN A 9 -2.54 -14.19 -9.05
N ALA A 10 -3.85 -14.44 -9.06
CA ALA A 10 -4.62 -14.67 -10.28
C ALA A 10 -5.35 -13.41 -10.80
N ALA A 11 -5.20 -12.26 -10.14
CA ALA A 11 -5.93 -11.04 -10.46
C ALA A 11 -5.51 -10.42 -11.80
N ARG A 12 -6.46 -9.80 -12.49
CA ARG A 12 -6.23 -9.01 -13.72
C ARG A 12 -6.09 -7.52 -13.40
N PRO A 13 -5.32 -6.74 -14.19
CA PRO A 13 -5.26 -5.28 -14.04
C PRO A 13 -6.65 -4.65 -14.13
N GLY A 14 -6.94 -3.66 -13.25
CA GLY A 14 -8.21 -2.93 -13.23
C GLY A 14 -9.35 -3.58 -12.43
N GLY A 15 -9.13 -4.74 -11.81
CA GLY A 15 -10.12 -5.43 -10.98
C GLY A 15 -10.11 -5.01 -9.50
N ASN A 16 -11.11 -5.49 -8.74
CA ASN A 16 -11.15 -5.37 -7.28
C ASN A 16 -10.04 -6.23 -6.65
N THR A 17 -8.96 -5.60 -6.18
CA THR A 17 -7.80 -6.29 -5.59
C THR A 17 -7.97 -6.47 -4.08
N ILE A 18 -7.14 -7.35 -3.51
CA ILE A 18 -7.01 -7.50 -2.06
C ILE A 18 -6.69 -6.16 -1.38
N PHE A 19 -5.87 -5.31 -2.01
CA PHE A 19 -5.56 -3.97 -1.51
C PHE A 19 -6.78 -3.04 -1.52
N GLY A 20 -7.64 -3.14 -2.54
CA GLY A 20 -8.93 -2.44 -2.55
C GLY A 20 -9.83 -2.86 -1.38
N LYS A 21 -9.88 -4.16 -1.05
CA LYS A 21 -10.61 -4.66 0.12
C LYS A 21 -10.05 -4.12 1.43
N ILE A 22 -8.72 -4.01 1.54
CA ILE A 22 -8.04 -3.42 2.71
C ILE A 22 -8.42 -1.94 2.85
N ILE A 23 -8.38 -1.16 1.76
CA ILE A 23 -8.78 0.26 1.77
C ILE A 23 -10.24 0.41 2.25
N ARG A 24 -11.14 -0.45 1.76
CA ARG A 24 -12.56 -0.46 2.16
C ARG A 24 -12.82 -1.10 3.53
N LYS A 25 -11.79 -1.54 4.25
CA LYS A 25 -11.88 -2.21 5.56
C LYS A 25 -12.74 -3.48 5.56
N GLU A 26 -12.87 -4.13 4.40
CA GLU A 26 -13.58 -5.42 4.27
C GLU A 26 -12.77 -6.57 4.85
N ILE A 27 -11.44 -6.44 4.85
CA ILE A 27 -10.50 -7.39 5.46
C ILE A 27 -9.53 -6.66 6.39
N PRO A 28 -9.09 -7.29 7.50
CA PRO A 28 -8.22 -6.64 8.46
C PRO A 28 -6.80 -6.45 7.91
N ALA A 29 -6.19 -5.33 8.25
CA ALA A 29 -4.77 -5.04 8.06
C ALA A 29 -4.23 -4.30 9.28
N LYS A 30 -2.93 -4.46 9.57
CA LYS A 30 -2.26 -3.71 10.65
C LYS A 30 -1.88 -2.34 10.13
N ILE A 31 -2.81 -1.40 10.22
CA ILE A 31 -2.66 -0.03 9.70
C ILE A 31 -1.69 0.76 10.58
N ILE A 32 -0.76 1.45 9.93
CA ILE A 32 0.22 2.36 10.55
C ILE A 32 -0.28 3.80 10.47
N LEU A 33 -0.71 4.19 9.26
CA LEU A 33 -1.18 5.54 8.96
C LEU A 33 -2.24 5.46 7.86
N GLU A 34 -3.24 6.34 7.95
CA GLU A 34 -4.22 6.57 6.90
C GLU A 34 -4.50 8.06 6.77
N ASP A 35 -4.54 8.56 5.54
CA ASP A 35 -4.99 9.91 5.21
C ASP A 35 -5.96 9.88 4.01
N ASP A 36 -6.29 11.04 3.46
CA ASP A 36 -7.25 11.16 2.35
C ASP A 36 -6.75 10.57 1.04
N GLN A 37 -5.44 10.43 0.85
CA GLN A 37 -4.83 10.03 -0.41
C GLN A 37 -4.26 8.61 -0.39
N CYS A 38 -3.84 8.11 0.77
CA CYS A 38 -3.12 6.84 0.89
C CYS A 38 -3.42 6.07 2.17
N LEU A 39 -2.92 4.84 2.21
CA LEU A 39 -2.96 3.95 3.36
C LEU A 39 -1.61 3.25 3.52
N ALA A 40 -1.05 3.28 4.73
CA ALA A 40 0.15 2.55 5.10
C ALA A 40 -0.18 1.41 6.09
N PHE A 41 0.28 0.19 5.81
CA PHE A 41 0.03 -0.97 6.66
C PHE A 41 1.14 -2.02 6.57
N HIS A 42 1.32 -2.82 7.62
CA HIS A 42 2.33 -3.88 7.63
C HIS A 42 2.02 -4.98 6.61
N ASP A 43 3.05 -5.44 5.91
CA ASP A 43 2.95 -6.58 5.00
C ASP A 43 2.61 -7.85 5.78
N ILE A 44 1.73 -8.69 5.25
CA ILE A 44 1.34 -9.96 5.85
C ILE A 44 2.45 -11.04 5.72
N SER A 45 3.28 -10.93 4.69
CA SER A 45 4.41 -11.80 4.39
C SER A 45 5.71 -10.99 4.40
N PRO A 46 6.12 -10.45 5.56
CA PRO A 46 7.26 -9.54 5.66
C PRO A 46 8.57 -10.21 5.25
N GLN A 47 9.41 -9.49 4.49
CA GLN A 47 10.73 -9.97 4.05
C GLN A 47 11.89 -9.36 4.88
N ALA A 48 11.54 -8.51 5.86
CA ALA A 48 12.45 -7.86 6.78
C ALA A 48 11.76 -7.68 8.15
N PRO A 49 12.51 -7.42 9.24
CA PRO A 49 11.92 -7.19 10.57
C PRO A 49 10.87 -6.07 10.59
N THR A 50 11.04 -5.07 9.71
CA THR A 50 10.02 -4.09 9.41
C THR A 50 9.80 -4.04 7.91
N HIS A 51 8.64 -4.49 7.47
CA HIS A 51 8.20 -4.42 6.08
C HIS A 51 6.74 -3.95 6.07
N PHE A 52 6.49 -2.83 5.41
CA PHE A 52 5.17 -2.24 5.28
C PHE A 52 5.01 -1.66 3.88
N LEU A 53 3.75 -1.50 3.47
CA LEU A 53 3.38 -0.98 2.16
C LEU A 53 2.67 0.36 2.35
N VAL A 54 2.95 1.31 1.46
CA VAL A 54 2.20 2.56 1.31
C VAL A 54 1.53 2.52 -0.05
N ILE A 55 0.20 2.54 -0.08
CA ILE A 55 -0.58 2.42 -1.32
C ILE A 55 -1.51 3.62 -1.51
N PRO A 56 -1.74 4.06 -2.77
CA PRO A 56 -2.71 5.11 -3.05
C PRO A 56 -4.14 4.59 -2.87
N LYS A 57 -5.05 5.47 -2.46
CA LYS A 57 -6.51 5.22 -2.50
C LYS A 57 -7.05 5.28 -3.93
N LYS A 58 -6.45 6.11 -4.81
CA LYS A 58 -6.68 6.07 -6.27
C LYS A 58 -6.19 4.72 -6.81
N HIS A 59 -7.02 4.03 -7.58
CA HIS A 59 -6.63 2.76 -8.18
C HIS A 59 -5.73 3.00 -9.40
N ILE A 60 -4.41 2.88 -9.20
CA ILE A 60 -3.41 2.84 -10.26
C ILE A 60 -2.89 1.40 -10.29
N SER A 61 -3.16 0.67 -11.37
CA SER A 61 -2.90 -0.77 -11.44
C SER A 61 -1.39 -1.10 -11.47
N GLN A 62 -0.60 -0.21 -12.07
CA GLN A 62 0.85 -0.34 -12.21
C GLN A 62 1.48 1.03 -12.47
N ILE A 63 2.73 1.23 -12.07
CA ILE A 63 3.40 2.52 -12.22
C ILE A 63 3.55 2.96 -13.68
N SER A 64 3.65 2.02 -14.63
CA SER A 64 3.82 2.32 -16.06
C SER A 64 2.56 2.85 -16.76
N VAL A 65 1.40 2.83 -16.08
CA VAL A 65 0.17 3.46 -16.56
C VAL A 65 -0.24 4.67 -15.71
N ALA A 66 0.64 5.13 -14.81
CA ALA A 66 0.42 6.39 -14.12
C ALA A 66 0.46 7.55 -15.12
N GLU A 67 -0.35 8.57 -14.86
CA GLU A 67 -0.44 9.78 -15.68
C GLU A 67 0.36 10.91 -15.03
N ASP A 68 0.70 11.96 -15.78
CA ASP A 68 1.46 13.10 -15.25
C ASP A 68 0.75 13.76 -14.04
N ASP A 69 -0.59 13.76 -14.03
CA ASP A 69 -1.41 14.26 -12.91
C ASP A 69 -1.25 13.43 -11.62
N ASP A 70 -0.67 12.23 -11.67
CA ASP A 70 -0.36 11.40 -10.51
C ASP A 70 0.96 11.76 -9.82
N GLU A 71 1.77 12.67 -10.38
CA GLU A 71 3.10 13.02 -9.85
C GLU A 71 3.06 13.38 -8.36
N SER A 72 2.15 14.29 -7.97
CA SER A 72 2.02 14.73 -6.58
C SER A 72 1.57 13.60 -5.66
N LEU A 73 0.68 12.72 -6.12
CA LEU A 73 0.22 11.56 -5.35
C LEU A 73 1.37 10.57 -5.13
N LEU A 74 2.14 10.26 -6.18
CA LEU A 74 3.28 9.35 -6.10
C LEU A 74 4.38 9.91 -5.17
N GLY A 75 4.65 11.20 -5.26
CA GLY A 75 5.54 11.90 -4.32
C GLY A 75 5.04 11.82 -2.87
N HIS A 76 3.74 11.98 -2.64
CA HIS A 76 3.13 11.86 -1.32
C HIS A 76 3.35 10.47 -0.71
N LEU A 77 3.22 9.39 -1.48
CA LEU A 77 3.47 8.02 -0.98
C LEU A 77 4.90 7.86 -0.43
N MET A 78 5.90 8.44 -1.10
CA MET A 78 7.29 8.40 -0.66
C MET A 78 7.52 9.19 0.63
N ILE A 79 6.91 10.37 0.75
CA ILE A 79 6.99 11.19 1.96
C ILE A 79 6.31 10.49 3.15
N VAL A 80 5.16 9.87 2.93
CA VAL A 80 4.48 9.05 3.94
C VAL A 80 5.35 7.87 4.34
N GLY A 81 5.94 7.16 3.38
CA GLY A 81 6.89 6.07 3.65
C GLY A 81 8.03 6.48 4.58
N LYS A 82 8.67 7.62 4.31
CA LYS A 82 9.71 8.19 5.18
C LYS A 82 9.20 8.50 6.59
N LYS A 83 8.00 9.11 6.72
CA LYS A 83 7.41 9.44 8.02
C LYS A 83 7.11 8.17 8.83
N CYS A 84 6.43 7.20 8.23
CA CYS A 84 6.15 5.91 8.86
C CYS A 84 7.43 5.17 9.27
N ALA A 85 8.48 5.20 8.44
CA ALA A 85 9.78 4.61 8.80
C ALA A 85 10.36 5.27 10.06
N ALA A 86 10.33 6.60 10.16
CA ALA A 86 10.81 7.32 11.34
C ALA A 86 9.98 6.99 12.60
N ASP A 87 8.65 6.93 12.49
CA ASP A 87 7.73 6.58 13.58
C ASP A 87 7.94 5.14 14.07
N LEU A 88 8.32 4.24 13.17
CA LEU A 88 8.69 2.85 13.48
C LEU A 88 10.15 2.71 13.96
N GLY A 89 10.88 3.81 14.14
CA GLY A 89 12.25 3.81 14.65
C GLY A 89 13.33 3.43 13.63
N LEU A 90 12.99 3.36 12.34
CA LEU A 90 13.94 3.11 11.25
C LEU A 90 14.71 4.40 10.90
N LYS A 91 15.73 4.71 11.70
CA LYS A 91 16.53 5.94 11.56
C LYS A 91 17.76 5.80 10.67
N LYS A 92 18.06 4.59 10.22
CA LYS A 92 19.21 4.27 9.36
C LYS A 92 18.65 3.67 8.06
N GLY A 93 18.46 4.52 7.06
CA GLY A 93 18.13 4.12 5.69
C GLY A 93 19.38 3.71 4.92
#